data_AF-A0A6L7U1Y9-F1
#
_entry.id   AF-A0A6L7U1Y9-F1
#
_cell.length_a   1.000
_cell.length_b   1.000
_cell.length_c   1.000
_cell.angle_alpha   90.00
_cell.angle_beta   90.00
_cell.angle_gamma   90.00
#
_symmetry.space_group_name_H-M   'P 1'
#
loop_
_entity.id
_entity.type
_entity.pdbx_description
1 polymer ?
#
loop_
_entity_poly.entity_id
_entity_poly.type
_entity_poly.pdbx_seq_one_letter_code
_entity_poly.pdbx_strand_id
1 'polypeptide(L)' 'MAHRDRLTRFGFDWFGHFAMQHGCTITVVNQESLSPQEEMVEDPIAVVHAFSCRLYGLCSYRTQIREAVNDGSDRF' A
#
# COMPACT_ATOMS: atom_id res chain seq x y z
N MET A 1 -23.97 -1.37 6.76
CA MET A 1 -22.56 -1.71 6.45
C MET A 1 -22.52 -1.94 4.94
N ALA A 2 -22.66 -0.87 4.14
CA ALA A 2 -21.63 0.09 3.75
C ALA A 2 -20.60 -0.56 2.80
N HIS A 3 -20.44 0.04 1.61
CA HIS A 3 -19.77 -0.45 0.38
C HIS A 3 -18.55 -1.38 0.58
N ARG A 4 -18.31 -2.29 -0.39
CA ARG A 4 -17.15 -3.20 -0.44
C ARG A 4 -15.81 -2.49 -0.14
N ASP A 5 -15.72 -1.24 -0.59
CA ASP A 5 -14.56 -0.36 -0.48
C ASP A 5 -14.27 0.15 0.95
N ARG A 6 -15.26 0.08 1.86
CA ARG A 6 -15.08 0.47 3.27
C ARG A 6 -14.46 -0.61 4.15
N LEU A 7 -14.53 -1.87 3.73
CA LEU A 7 -13.88 -2.97 4.46
C LEU A 7 -12.38 -2.96 4.18
N THR A 8 -12.01 -2.86 2.90
CA THR A 8 -10.63 -2.75 2.47
C THR A 8 -10.58 -2.27 1.02
N ARG A 9 -9.60 -1.42 0.71
CA ARG A 9 -9.30 -0.97 -0.67
C ARG A 9 -8.61 -2.05 -1.50
N PHE A 10 -7.86 -2.96 -0.85
CA PHE A 10 -7.19 -4.10 -1.50
C PHE A 10 -7.36 -5.40 -0.71
N GLY A 11 -7.38 -6.55 -1.40
CA GLY A 11 -7.37 -7.85 -0.73
C GLY A 11 -8.71 -8.28 -0.11
N PHE A 12 -9.84 -7.73 -0.58
CA PHE A 12 -11.17 -8.17 -0.14
C PHE A 12 -11.37 -9.69 -0.28
N ASP A 13 -10.84 -10.28 -1.35
CA ASP A 13 -10.96 -11.72 -1.62
C ASP A 13 -10.22 -12.56 -0.57
N TRP A 14 -9.10 -12.05 -0.07
CA TRP A 14 -8.37 -12.69 1.04
C TRP A 14 -9.20 -12.66 2.32
N PHE A 15 -9.83 -11.52 2.65
CA PHE A 15 -10.73 -11.44 3.79
C PHE A 15 -11.97 -12.32 3.62
N GLY A 16 -12.49 -12.47 2.40
CA GLY A 16 -13.58 -13.40 2.08
C GLY A 16 -13.19 -14.84 2.37
N HIS A 17 -12.01 -15.26 1.92
CA HIS A 17 -11.48 -16.61 2.19
C HIS A 17 -11.24 -16.84 3.69
N PHE A 18 -10.64 -15.85 4.36
CA PHE A 18 -10.41 -15.91 5.80
C PHE A 18 -11.73 -16.02 6.59
N ALA A 19 -12.74 -15.22 6.25
CA ALA A 19 -14.04 -15.27 6.91
C ALA A 19 -14.72 -16.63 6.70
N MET A 20 -14.67 -17.20 5.49
CA MET A 20 -15.20 -18.53 5.20
C MET A 20 -14.54 -19.62 6.05
N GLN A 21 -13.21 -19.55 6.23
CA GLN A 21 -12.48 -20.51 7.06
C GLN A 21 -12.95 -20.50 8.53
N HIS A 22 -13.49 -19.37 9.00
CA HIS A 22 -14.01 -19.18 10.35
C HIS A 22 -15.55 -19.25 10.44
N GLY A 23 -16.23 -19.68 9.38
CA GLY A 23 -17.69 -19.79 9.34
C GLY A 23 -18.43 -18.44 9.33
N CYS A 24 -17.75 -17.36 8.94
CA CYS A 24 -18.30 -16.03 8.83
C CYS A 24 -18.55 -15.67 7.35
N THR A 25 -19.69 -15.05 7.06
CA THR A 25 -20.06 -14.61 5.69
C THR A 25 -20.05 -13.10 5.63
N ILE A 26 -19.20 -12.53 4.77
CA ILE A 26 -19.16 -11.09 4.53
C ILE A 26 -20.25 -10.72 3.52
N THR A 27 -21.32 -10.06 3.97
CA THR A 27 -22.41 -9.57 3.10
C THR A 27 -22.26 -8.08 2.84
N VAL A 28 -22.13 -7.69 1.56
CA VAL A 28 -22.05 -6.28 1.14
C VAL A 28 -23.45 -5.73 0.89
N VAL A 29 -23.91 -4.82 1.74
CA VAL A 29 -25.17 -4.09 1.51
C VAL A 29 -24.85 -2.84 0.68
N ASN A 30 -25.21 -2.88 -0.61
CA ASN A 30 -25.05 -1.76 -1.53
C ASN A 30 -26.04 -0.66 -1.15
N GLN A 31 -25.59 0.36 -0.42
CA GLN A 31 -26.33 1.60 -0.24
C GLN A 31 -25.58 2.68 -0.99
N GLU A 32 -26.17 3.12 -2.10
CA GLU A 32 -25.69 4.27 -2.88
C GLU A 32 -25.35 5.42 -1.93
N SER A 33 -24.08 5.76 -1.78
CA SER A 33 -23.70 6.92 -0.97
C SER A 33 -22.41 7.60 -1.45
N LEU A 34 -22.67 8.74 -2.12
CA LEU A 34 -21.91 10.01 -2.15
C LEU A 34 -20.55 10.05 -2.90
N SER A 35 -20.15 11.27 -3.27
CA SER A 35 -19.35 11.60 -4.46
C SER A 35 -18.01 10.83 -4.56
N PRO A 36 -17.84 9.97 -5.58
CA PRO A 36 -16.68 9.07 -5.73
C PRO A 36 -15.32 9.73 -5.89
N GLN A 37 -15.28 10.99 -6.33
CA GLN A 37 -14.08 11.52 -6.98
C GLN A 37 -12.91 11.78 -6.02
N GLU A 38 -13.16 12.29 -4.81
CA GLU A 38 -12.09 12.60 -3.86
C GLU A 38 -11.53 11.31 -3.20
N GLU A 39 -12.41 10.39 -2.78
CA GLU A 39 -12.01 9.07 -2.25
C GLU A 39 -11.23 8.22 -3.27
N MET A 40 -11.47 8.40 -4.57
CA MET A 40 -10.73 7.70 -5.62
C MET A 40 -9.30 8.23 -5.81
N VAL A 41 -9.01 9.47 -5.39
CA VAL A 41 -7.70 10.12 -5.57
C VAL A 41 -6.82 9.99 -4.34
N GLU A 42 -7.40 9.95 -3.14
CA GLU A 42 -6.64 9.80 -1.90
C GLU A 42 -5.89 8.46 -1.81
N ASP A 43 -6.52 7.37 -2.22
CA ASP A 43 -5.93 6.03 -2.23
C ASP A 43 -4.63 5.93 -3.04
N PRO A 44 -4.60 6.30 -4.34
CA PRO A 44 -3.37 6.24 -5.12
C PRO A 44 -2.30 7.20 -4.58
N ILE A 45 -2.67 8.36 -4.02
CA ILE A 45 -1.71 9.26 -3.37
C ILE A 45 -1.09 8.59 -2.13
N ALA A 46 -1.89 7.94 -1.29
CA ALA A 46 -1.41 7.24 -0.11
C ALA A 46 -0.46 6.08 -0.47
N VAL A 47 -0.80 5.32 -1.52
CA VAL A 47 0.06 4.27 -2.07
C VAL A 47 1.38 4.85 -2.57
N VAL A 48 1.34 5.87 -3.43
CA VAL A 48 2.54 6.53 -3.96
C VAL A 48 3.40 7.05 -2.81
N HIS A 49 2.82 7.75 -1.84
CA HIS A 49 3.55 8.27 -0.69
C HIS A 49 4.25 7.17 0.11
N ALA A 50 3.56 6.08 0.44
CA ALA A 50 4.13 4.95 1.16
C ALA A 50 5.31 4.29 0.41
N PHE A 51 5.20 4.16 -0.91
CA PHE A 51 6.27 3.58 -1.73
C PHE A 51 7.41 4.56 -2.01
N SER A 52 7.13 5.86 -2.14
CA SER A 52 8.14 6.89 -2.35
C SER A 52 9.14 6.92 -1.20
N CYS A 53 8.70 6.92 0.06
CA CYS A 53 9.61 6.89 1.22
C CYS A 53 10.56 5.68 1.18
N ARG A 54 10.02 4.50 0.82
CA ARG A 54 10.80 3.25 0.77
C ARG A 54 11.80 3.25 -0.38
N LEU A 55 11.42 3.78 -1.53
CA LEU A 55 12.29 3.91 -2.69
C LEU A 55 13.42 4.91 -2.42
N TYR A 56 13.11 6.07 -1.84
CA TYR A 56 14.11 7.06 -1.43
C TYR A 56 15.13 6.48 -0.45
N GLY A 57 14.68 5.74 0.56
CA GLY A 57 15.57 5.07 1.52
C GLY A 57 16.52 4.07 0.85
N LEU A 58 16.00 3.24 -0.06
CA LEU A 58 16.81 2.28 -0.82
C LEU A 58 17.82 2.95 -1.74
N CYS A 59 17.43 4.03 -2.43
CA CYS A 59 18.31 4.79 -3.29
C CYS A 59 19.43 5.47 -2.49
N SER A 60 19.12 6.05 -1.34
CA SER A 60 20.13 6.66 -0.44
C SER A 60 21.14 5.62 0.04
N TYR A 61 20.68 4.44 0.47
CA TYR A 61 21.57 3.37 0.92
C TYR A 61 22.49 2.87 -0.20
N ARG A 62 21.96 2.71 -1.42
CA ARG A 62 22.77 2.32 -2.59
C ARG A 62 23.85 3.34 -2.93
N THR A 63 23.57 4.63 -2.79
CA THR A 63 24.54 5.70 -3.00
C THR A 63 25.63 5.68 -1.93
N GLN A 64 25.26 5.57 -0.65
CA GLN A 64 26.21 5.49 0.46
C GLN A 64 27.16 4.28 0.34
N ILE A 65 26.66 3.12 -0.07
CA ILE A 65 27.52 1.94 -0.31
C ILE A 65 28.51 2.22 -1.44
N ARG A 66 28.07 2.84 -2.54
CA ARG A 66 28.96 3.18 -3.66
C ARG A 66 30.05 4.16 -3.24
N GLU A 67 29.70 5.18 -2.47
CA GLU A 67 30.65 6.16 -1.93
C GLU A 67 31.66 5.48 -1.00
N ALA A 68 31.21 4.61 -0.08
CA ALA A 68 32.09 3.88 0.82
C ALA A 68 33.06 2.92 0.09
N VAL A 69 32.63 2.32 -1.02
CA VAL A 69 33.50 1.48 -1.86
C VAL A 69 34.55 2.32 -2.60
N ASN A 70 34.15 3.49 -3.13
CA ASN A 70 35.06 4.38 -3.87
C ASN A 70 36.08 5.07 -2.93
N ASP A 71 35.68 5.49 -1.73
CA ASP A 71 36.57 6.08 -0.71
C ASP A 71 37.62 5.07 -0.20
N GLY A 72 37.31 3.77 -0.26
CA GLY A 72 38.24 2.69 0.09
C GLY A 72 39.28 2.41 -1.00
N SER A 73 38.97 2.69 -2.27
CA SER A 73 39.90 2.50 -3.39
C SER A 73 40.90 3.65 -3.57
N ASP A 74 40.58 4.86 -3.12
CA ASP A 74 41.48 6.03 -3.20
C ASP A 74 42.54 6.08 -2.08
N ARG A 75 42.52 5.12 -1.14
CA ARG A 75 43.43 5.07 0.01
C ARG A 75 44.61 4.10 -0.18
N PHE A 76 44.83 3.56 -1.37
CA PHE A 76 45.98 2.73 -1.75
C PHE A 76 46.71 3.30 -2.96
#